data_AF-A0A524AV01-F1
#
_entry.id   AF-A0A524AV01-F1
#
_cell.length_a   1.000
_cell.length_b   1.000
_cell.length_c   1.000
_cell.angle_alpha   90.00
_cell.angle_beta   90.00
_cell.angle_gamma   90.00
#
_symmetry.space_group_name_H-M   'P 1'
#
loop_
_entity.id
_entity.type
_entity.pdbx_description
1 polymer ?
#
loop_
_entity_poly.entity_id
_entity_poly.type
_entity_poly.pdbx_seq_one_letter_code
_entity_poly.pdbx_strand_id
1 'polypeptide(L)'
;MKKILLLSILLSSVSFANEEGKELHDESCMTCHLVEHDDKFYTKEDARINDHFTLRSQVSRCSLNFSTGWFPDEEKSVVDYLNNQYYKFKE
;
A
#
# COMPACT_ATOMS: atom_id res chain seq x y z
N MET A 1 43.97 -11.93 28.85
CA MET A 1 42.81 -12.70 28.37
C MET A 1 41.66 -11.72 28.11
N LYS A 2 41.57 -11.15 26.91
CA LYS A 2 40.51 -10.19 26.55
C LYS A 2 39.32 -10.99 26.00
N LYS A 3 38.22 -11.05 26.77
CA LYS A 3 36.95 -11.59 26.29
C LYS A 3 36.40 -10.61 25.24
N ILE A 4 36.45 -11.01 23.97
CA ILE A 4 35.78 -10.28 22.89
C ILE A 4 34.31 -10.65 22.99
N LEU A 5 33.48 -9.73 23.48
CA LEU A 5 32.03 -9.86 23.50
C LEU A 5 31.55 -9.50 22.08
N LEU A 6 31.17 -10.50 21.30
CA LEU A 6 30.48 -10.32 20.02
C LEU A 6 29.06 -9.85 20.33
N LEU A 7 28.79 -8.57 20.12
CA LEU A 7 27.44 -8.02 20.17
C LEU A 7 26.76 -8.28 18.83
N SER A 8 26.03 -9.40 18.74
CA SER A 8 25.16 -9.69 17.61
C SER A 8 24.03 -8.66 17.57
N ILE A 9 24.10 -7.74 16.62
CA ILE A 9 23.01 -6.81 16.31
C ILE A 9 21.92 -7.63 15.62
N LEU A 10 20.84 -7.92 16.36
CA LEU A 10 19.57 -8.32 15.76
C LEU A 10 19.03 -7.12 15.00
N LEU A 11 19.07 -7.17 13.67
CA LEU A 11 18.23 -6.32 12.83
C LEU A 11 16.79 -6.73 13.10
N SER A 12 16.13 -6.03 14.03
CA SER A 12 14.68 -6.04 14.15
C SER A 12 14.12 -5.59 12.81
N SER A 13 13.38 -6.45 12.12
CA SER A 13 12.56 -6.08 10.97
C SER A 13 11.51 -5.07 11.46
N VAL A 14 11.84 -3.78 11.41
CA VAL A 14 10.85 -2.71 11.46
C VAL A 14 9.90 -2.97 10.30
N SER A 15 8.63 -3.21 10.60
CA SER A 15 7.60 -3.36 9.58
C SER A 15 7.49 -2.05 8.80
N PHE A 16 8.20 -1.95 7.68
CA PHE A 16 8.04 -0.90 6.66
C PHE A 16 6.70 -1.01 5.89
N ALA A 17 5.75 -1.79 6.41
CA ALA A 17 4.57 -2.29 5.70
C ALA A 17 3.50 -1.22 5.36
N ASN A 18 3.83 0.08 5.43
CA ASN A 18 2.88 1.14 5.09
C ASN A 18 3.50 2.34 4.37
N GLU A 19 4.83 2.53 4.41
CA GLU A 19 5.46 3.65 3.70
C GLU A 19 5.58 3.36 2.20
N GLU A 20 6.07 2.18 1.82
CA GLU A 20 6.22 1.79 0.40
C GLU A 20 4.88 1.84 -0.36
N GLY A 21 3.83 1.24 0.18
CA GLY A 21 2.51 1.27 -0.46
C GLY A 21 1.93 2.67 -0.60
N LYS A 22 2.24 3.57 0.33
CA LYS A 22 1.86 4.98 0.25
C LYS A 22 2.67 5.73 -0.82
N GLU A 23 3.99 5.52 -0.85
CA GLU A 23 4.87 6.16 -1.82
C GLU A 23 4.49 5.77 -3.25
N LEU A 24 4.33 4.48 -3.50
CA LEU A 24 3.88 3.95 -4.79
C LEU A 24 2.50 4.50 -5.19
N HIS A 25 1.58 4.56 -4.23
CA HIS A 25 0.27 5.17 -4.43
C HIS A 25 0.38 6.65 -4.86
N ASP A 26 1.16 7.44 -4.15
CA ASP A 26 1.29 8.87 -4.40
C ASP A 26 1.97 9.15 -5.75
N GLU A 27 2.98 8.36 -6.12
CA GLU A 27 3.68 8.47 -7.41
C GLU A 27 2.81 8.07 -8.61
N SER A 28 1.86 7.14 -8.43
CA SER A 28 1.07 6.61 -9.54
C SER A 28 -0.34 7.17 -9.61
N CYS A 29 -1.09 7.14 -8.50
CA CYS A 29 -2.50 7.49 -8.50
C CYS A 29 -2.71 9.02 -8.46
N MET A 30 -1.90 9.74 -7.69
CA MET A 30 -2.06 11.19 -7.53
C MET A 30 -1.50 12.00 -8.70
N THR A 31 -0.72 11.38 -9.59
CA THR A 31 -0.15 12.03 -10.79
C THR A 31 -1.24 12.61 -11.72
N CYS A 32 -2.39 11.94 -11.83
CA CYS A 32 -3.52 12.40 -12.65
C CYS A 32 -4.73 12.84 -11.82
N HIS A 33 -4.90 12.30 -10.62
CA HIS A 33 -5.99 12.67 -9.70
C HIS A 33 -5.52 13.80 -8.77
N LEU A 34 -5.48 15.03 -9.28
CA LEU A 34 -5.06 16.24 -8.54
C LEU A 34 -6.08 16.73 -7.50
N VAL A 35 -6.91 15.82 -6.99
CA VAL A 35 -7.87 16.06 -5.92
C VAL A 35 -7.30 15.51 -4.62
N GLU A 36 -7.82 15.95 -3.48
CA GLU A 36 -7.42 15.35 -2.21
C GLU A 36 -7.88 13.88 -2.16
N HIS A 37 -6.95 12.99 -1.91
CA HIS A 37 -7.20 11.55 -1.73
C HIS A 37 -7.53 11.28 -0.27
N ASP A 38 -8.68 11.78 0.18
CA ASP A 38 -9.18 11.65 1.55
C ASP A 38 -10.21 10.51 1.68
N ASP A 39 -10.76 10.32 2.88
CA ASP A 39 -11.81 9.33 3.12
C ASP A 39 -12.98 9.49 2.15
N LYS A 40 -13.37 10.73 1.78
CA LYS A 40 -14.51 10.96 0.87
C LYS A 40 -14.19 10.53 -0.56
N PHE A 41 -12.94 10.66 -0.98
CA PHE A 41 -12.49 10.18 -2.29
C PHE A 41 -12.62 8.65 -2.39
N TYR A 42 -12.16 7.91 -1.37
CA TYR A 42 -12.13 6.45 -1.41
C TYR A 42 -13.42 5.76 -0.95
N THR A 43 -14.14 6.33 0.01
CA THR A 43 -15.25 5.67 0.74
C THR A 43 -16.61 6.30 0.49
N LYS A 44 -16.79 6.96 -0.66
CA LYS A 44 -18.08 7.57 -1.02
C LYS A 44 -19.23 6.56 -0.91
N GLU A 45 -20.41 7.00 -0.46
CA GLU A 45 -21.58 6.13 -0.20
C GLU A 45 -22.07 5.28 -1.39
N ASP A 46 -21.67 5.62 -2.62
CA ASP A 46 -21.93 4.84 -3.85
C ASP A 46 -20.64 4.21 -4.42
N ALA A 47 -19.67 3.91 -3.56
CA ALA A 47 -18.40 3.33 -3.95
C ALA A 47 -18.63 1.93 -4.53
N ARG A 48 -18.09 1.71 -5.73
CA ARG A 48 -18.11 0.38 -6.39
C ARG A 48 -17.23 -0.65 -5.69
N ILE A 49 -16.38 -0.20 -4.77
CA ILE A 49 -15.41 -1.02 -4.04
C ILE A 49 -16.00 -1.31 -2.67
N ASN A 50 -16.51 -2.54 -2.48
CA ASN A 50 -17.27 -2.92 -1.28
C ASN A 50 -16.64 -4.06 -0.47
N ASP A 51 -15.53 -4.61 -0.96
CA ASP A 51 -14.78 -5.67 -0.30
C ASP A 51 -13.30 -5.64 -0.70
N HIS A 52 -12.48 -6.39 0.05
CA HIS A 52 -11.03 -6.46 -0.14
C HIS A 52 -10.65 -7.04 -1.52
N PHE A 53 -11.44 -7.97 -2.05
CA PHE A 53 -11.21 -8.56 -3.37
C PHE A 53 -11.38 -7.52 -4.50
N THR A 54 -12.42 -6.70 -4.41
CA THR A 54 -12.73 -5.65 -5.37
C THR A 54 -11.69 -4.53 -5.29
N LEU A 55 -11.22 -4.19 -4.07
CA LEU A 55 -10.12 -3.23 -3.88
C LEU A 55 -8.86 -3.71 -4.60
N ARG A 56 -8.43 -4.96 -4.34
CA ARG A 56 -7.28 -5.57 -5.00
C ARG A 56 -7.42 -5.57 -6.51
N SER A 57 -8.59 -5.97 -7.01
CA SER A 57 -8.88 -5.97 -8.45
C SER A 57 -8.79 -4.57 -9.06
N GLN A 58 -9.23 -3.54 -8.33
CA GLN A 58 -9.14 -2.16 -8.79
C GLN A 58 -7.68 -1.70 -8.85
N VAL A 59 -6.86 -1.96 -7.82
CA VAL A 59 -5.44 -1.61 -7.81
C VAL A 59 -4.70 -2.32 -8.95
N SER A 60 -4.96 -3.61 -9.16
CA SER A 60 -4.40 -4.38 -10.28
C SER A 60 -4.73 -3.78 -11.64
N ARG A 61 -5.99 -3.38 -11.84
CA ARG A 61 -6.41 -2.70 -13.07
C ARG A 61 -5.70 -1.36 -13.25
N CYS A 62 -5.51 -0.58 -12.19
CA CYS A 62 -4.76 0.68 -12.26
C CYS A 62 -3.29 0.41 -12.64
N SER A 63 -2.63 -0.52 -11.93
CA SER A 63 -1.26 -0.95 -12.18
C SER A 63 -1.03 -1.30 -13.65
N LEU A 64 -1.90 -2.14 -14.22
CA LEU A 64 -1.83 -2.54 -15.63
C LEU A 64 -2.11 -1.39 -16.61
N ASN A 65 -3.19 -0.63 -16.38
CA ASN A 65 -3.60 0.45 -17.30
C ASN A 65 -2.55 1.57 -17.39
N PHE A 66 -1.84 1.83 -16.30
CA PHE A 66 -0.78 2.83 -16.25
C PHE A 66 0.62 2.24 -16.36
N SER A 67 0.72 0.92 -16.56
CA SER A 67 2.00 0.21 -16.75
C SER A 67 3.04 0.58 -15.69
N THR A 68 2.63 0.58 -14.42
CA THR A 68 3.50 0.99 -13.30
C THR A 68 4.75 0.12 -13.17
N GLY A 69 4.69 -1.12 -13.67
CA GLY A 69 5.78 -2.09 -13.60
C GLY A 69 5.91 -2.76 -12.24
N TRP A 70 4.92 -2.61 -11.36
CA TRP A 70 4.96 -3.16 -10.01
C TRP A 70 5.00 -4.70 -10.01
N PHE A 71 5.83 -5.23 -9.13
CA PHE A 71 5.83 -6.63 -8.74
C PHE A 71 4.60 -6.93 -7.85
N PRO A 72 4.23 -8.22 -7.68
CA PRO A 72 3.07 -8.60 -6.88
C PRO A 72 3.09 -8.08 -5.44
N ASP A 73 4.26 -7.99 -4.81
CA ASP A 73 4.41 -7.52 -3.42
C ASP A 73 4.22 -5.99 -3.32
N GLU A 74 4.65 -5.24 -4.34
CA GLU A 74 4.43 -3.79 -4.43
C GLU A 74 2.94 -3.47 -4.68
N GLU A 75 2.28 -4.23 -5.56
CA GLU A 75 0.83 -4.09 -5.73
C GLU A 75 0.07 -4.43 -4.43
N LYS A 76 0.52 -5.46 -3.71
CA LYS A 76 -0.03 -5.82 -2.40
C LYS A 76 0.18 -4.69 -1.38
N SER A 77 1.36 -4.07 -1.33
CA SER A 77 1.63 -3.00 -0.35
C SER A 77 0.71 -1.79 -0.55
N VAL A 78 0.38 -1.45 -1.81
CA VAL A 78 -0.59 -0.41 -2.15
C VAL A 78 -2.01 -0.80 -1.72
N VAL A 79 -2.43 -2.05 -1.95
CA VAL A 79 -3.73 -2.56 -1.47
C VAL A 79 -3.81 -2.50 0.05
N ASP A 80 -2.76 -2.96 0.75
CA ASP A 80 -2.68 -2.95 2.20
C ASP A 80 -2.75 -1.52 2.74
N TYR A 81 -2.03 -0.57 2.13
CA TYR A 81 -2.09 0.85 2.48
C TYR A 81 -3.52 1.39 2.35
N LEU A 82 -4.15 1.23 1.18
CA LEU A 82 -5.50 1.73 0.92
C LEU A 82 -6.54 1.08 1.85
N ASN A 83 -6.42 -0.23 2.10
CA ASN A 83 -7.32 -0.93 3.00
C ASN A 83 -7.12 -0.47 4.46
N ASN A 84 -5.87 -0.35 4.88
CA ASN A 84 -5.54 0.08 6.23
C ASN A 84 -5.84 1.54 6.50
N GLN A 85 -5.80 2.44 5.51
CA GLN A 85 -6.14 3.84 5.72
C GLN A 85 -7.63 4.10 5.58
N TYR A 86 -8.26 3.63 4.49
CA TYR A 86 -9.59 4.10 4.08
C TYR A 86 -10.67 3.03 4.24
N TYR A 87 -10.46 1.83 3.68
CA TYR A 87 -11.56 0.89 3.48
C TYR A 87 -11.88 -0.03 4.66
N LYS A 88 -10.87 -0.49 5.41
CA LYS A 88 -10.99 -1.37 6.57
C LYS A 88 -11.75 -2.69 6.29
N PHE A 89 -11.67 -3.21 5.06
CA PHE A 89 -12.30 -4.47 4.71
C PHE A 89 -11.61 -5.64 5.39
N LYS A 90 -12.39 -6.68 5.68
CA LYS A 90 -11.86 -7.97 6.11
C LYS A 90 -11.20 -8.67 4.91
N GLU A 91 -10.01 -9.21 5.14
CA GLU A 91 -9.22 -9.96 4.16
C GLU A 91 -9.74 -11.38 3.90
#